data_AF-A0A3D4NHZ4-F1
#
_entry.id   AF-A0A3D4NHZ4-F1
#
_cell.length_a   1.000
_cell.length_b   1.000
_cell.length_c   1.000
_cell.angle_alpha   90.00
_cell.angle_beta   90.00
_cell.angle_gamma   90.00
#
_symmetry.space_group_name_H-M   'P 1'
#
loop_
_entity.id
_entity.type
_entity.pdbx_description
1 polymer ?
#
loop_
_entity_poly.entity_id
_entity_poly.type
_entity_poly.pdbx_seq_one_letter_code
_entity_poly.pdbx_strand_id
1 'polypeptide(L)'
;MLNDKESPFTLTLLDDDLCFQVVQFSGHEALNQPYRFEVEVIGLPPAMSLDRLLQQPLFLNLGHGQGFHGVLQSASREHRGAQRVGYKLVLVPYLQALDRSRRRRV
;
A
#
# COMPACT_ATOMS: atom_id res chain seq x y z
N MET A 1 -26.20 -4.87 -7.84
CA MET A 1 -25.80 -5.91 -6.87
C MET A 1 -24.28 -5.85 -6.77
N LEU A 2 -23.74 -5.35 -5.66
CA LEU A 2 -22.30 -5.46 -5.40
C LEU A 2 -22.00 -6.94 -5.15
N ASN A 3 -20.93 -7.45 -5.74
CA ASN A 3 -20.51 -8.83 -5.53
C ASN A 3 -19.94 -8.92 -4.10
N ASP A 4 -20.68 -9.49 -3.14
CA ASP A 4 -20.29 -9.63 -1.72
C ASP A 4 -18.97 -10.40 -1.47
N LYS A 5 -18.29 -10.83 -2.54
CA LYS A 5 -17.01 -11.54 -2.52
C LYS A 5 -15.80 -10.66 -2.85
N GLU A 6 -16.01 -9.41 -3.27
CA GLU A 6 -14.91 -8.48 -3.54
C GLU A 6 -14.81 -7.47 -2.40
N SER A 7 -13.61 -7.39 -1.81
CA SER A 7 -13.32 -6.44 -0.74
C SER A 7 -13.62 -5.01 -1.23
N PRO A 8 -14.29 -4.15 -0.45
CA PRO A 8 -14.57 -2.78 -0.86
C PRO A 8 -13.32 -1.89 -0.82
N PHE A 9 -12.19 -2.44 -0.38
CA PHE A 9 -10.96 -1.70 -0.16
C PHE A 9 -10.07 -1.73 -1.39
N THR A 10 -9.51 -0.56 -1.73
CA THR A 10 -8.59 -0.41 -2.86
C THR A 10 -7.30 0.27 -2.44
N LEU A 11 -6.21 -0.02 -3.15
CA LEU A 11 -4.94 0.66 -2.98
C LEU A 11 -4.56 1.33 -4.30
N THR A 12 -4.49 2.64 -4.31
CA THR A 12 -4.23 3.44 -5.53
C THR A 12 -2.85 4.09 -5.45
N LEU A 13 -2.01 3.92 -6.47
CA LEU A 13 -0.85 4.78 -6.71
C LEU A 13 -1.33 6.08 -7.33
N LEU A 14 -0.95 7.19 -6.70
CA LEU A 14 -1.45 8.51 -7.10
C LEU A 14 -0.75 9.05 -8.36
N ASP A 15 0.44 8.56 -8.68
CA ASP A 15 1.26 9.10 -9.77
C ASP A 15 1.08 8.35 -11.10
N ASP A 16 0.59 7.10 -11.08
CA ASP A 16 0.53 6.21 -12.25
C ASP A 16 -0.88 5.63 -12.53
N ASP A 17 -1.94 6.19 -11.92
CA ASP A 17 -3.36 5.73 -12.04
C ASP A 17 -3.54 4.21 -11.80
N LEU A 18 -2.63 3.60 -11.05
CA LEU A 18 -2.59 2.18 -10.77
C LEU A 18 -3.44 1.87 -9.55
N CYS A 19 -4.53 1.14 -9.74
CA CYS A 19 -5.44 0.73 -8.68
C CYS A 19 -5.39 -0.80 -8.47
N PHE A 20 -5.18 -1.22 -7.23
CA PHE A 20 -5.18 -2.62 -6.85
C PHE A 20 -6.36 -2.95 -5.94
N GLN A 21 -6.92 -4.13 -6.14
CA GLN A 21 -7.89 -4.72 -5.24
C GLN A 21 -7.15 -5.22 -3.99
N VAL A 22 -7.57 -4.75 -2.81
CA VAL A 22 -7.02 -5.21 -1.53
C VAL A 22 -7.70 -6.52 -1.15
N VAL A 23 -6.91 -7.54 -0.83
CA VAL A 23 -7.38 -8.82 -0.29
C VAL A 23 -7.61 -8.69 1.19
N GLN A 24 -6.60 -8.19 1.90
CA GLN A 24 -6.62 -7.93 3.33
C GLN A 24 -5.57 -6.89 3.68
N PHE A 25 -5.72 -6.28 4.83
CA PHE A 25 -4.67 -5.47 5.43
C PHE A 25 -4.73 -5.57 6.95
N SER A 26 -3.59 -5.31 7.58
CA SER A 26 -3.47 -5.17 9.02
C SER A 26 -2.53 -4.01 9.31
N GLY A 27 -2.68 -3.37 10.46
CA GLY A 27 -1.78 -2.29 10.81
C GLY A 27 -1.92 -1.82 12.24
N HIS A 28 -1.04 -0.91 12.59
CA HIS A 28 -0.95 -0.29 13.90
C HIS A 28 -0.93 1.23 13.74
N GLU A 29 -1.76 1.89 14.52
CA GLU A 29 -1.81 3.34 14.67
C GLU A 29 -1.96 3.67 16.16
N ALA A 30 -1.18 4.66 16.63
CA ALA A 30 -1.24 5.13 17.99
C ALA A 30 -0.88 6.62 18.04
N LEU A 31 -1.33 7.32 19.08
CA LEU A 31 -0.99 8.72 19.28
C LEU A 31 0.53 8.90 19.35
N ASN A 32 1.05 9.89 18.62
CA ASN A 32 2.47 10.20 18.53
C ASN A 32 3.35 9.09 17.97
N GLN A 33 2.78 8.10 17.26
CA GLN A 33 3.52 7.06 16.56
C GLN A 33 3.15 7.08 15.07
N PRO A 34 4.11 7.02 14.14
CA PRO A 34 3.81 6.80 12.73
C PRO A 34 3.01 5.50 12.56
N TYR A 35 1.89 5.56 11.83
CA TYR A 35 1.15 4.36 11.51
C TYR A 35 1.96 3.43 10.58
N ARG A 36 1.59 2.15 10.55
CA ARG A 36 2.12 1.18 9.59
C ARG A 36 1.05 0.19 9.20
N PHE A 37 0.85 -0.02 7.90
CA PHE A 37 -0.05 -1.04 7.37
C PHE A 37 0.70 -2.04 6.49
N GLU A 38 0.49 -3.33 6.75
CA GLU A 38 0.76 -4.41 5.82
C GLU A 38 -0.49 -4.65 4.98
N VAL A 39 -0.36 -4.53 3.67
CA VAL A 39 -1.47 -4.60 2.72
C VAL A 39 -1.17 -5.70 1.71
N GLU A 40 -2.10 -6.65 1.57
CA GLU A 40 -2.05 -7.67 0.54
C GLU A 40 -2.98 -7.29 -0.60
N VAL A 41 -2.44 -7.25 -1.81
CA VAL A 41 -3.17 -6.85 -3.01
C VAL A 41 -3.00 -7.84 -4.13
N ILE A 42 -3.97 -7.86 -5.04
CA ILE A 42 -3.91 -8.64 -6.29
C ILE A 42 -3.85 -7.68 -7.47
N GLY A 43 -2.83 -7.86 -8.31
CA GLY A 43 -2.72 -7.22 -9.63
C GLY A 43 -2.93 -8.22 -10.78
N LEU A 44 -3.12 -7.67 -11.97
CA LEU A 44 -3.21 -8.43 -13.22
C LEU A 44 -1.81 -8.74 -13.79
N PRO A 45 -1.63 -9.85 -14.52
CA PRO A 45 -0.43 -10.10 -15.30
C PRO A 45 -0.26 -9.07 -16.45
N PRO A 46 0.98 -8.75 -16.86
CA PRO A 46 2.25 -9.25 -16.36
C PRO A 46 2.60 -8.70 -14.96
N ALA A 47 3.44 -9.43 -14.22
CA ALA A 47 3.89 -8.95 -12.91
C ALA A 47 4.66 -7.63 -13.04
N MET A 48 4.32 -6.66 -12.20
CA MET A 48 4.96 -5.35 -12.18
C MET A 48 6.36 -5.42 -11.57
N SER A 49 7.24 -4.51 -12.00
CA SER A 49 8.53 -4.28 -11.36
C SER A 49 8.32 -3.68 -9.96
N LEU A 50 8.76 -4.39 -8.91
CA LEU A 50 8.60 -3.93 -7.53
C LEU A 50 9.31 -2.59 -7.28
N ASP A 51 10.42 -2.34 -7.96
CA ASP A 51 11.17 -1.07 -7.86
C ASP A 51 10.34 0.15 -8.27
N ARG A 52 9.37 -0.02 -9.17
CA ARG A 52 8.47 1.07 -9.57
C ARG A 52 7.47 1.42 -8.49
N LEU A 53 7.14 0.47 -7.61
CA LEU A 53 6.18 0.69 -6.53
C LEU A 53 6.83 1.41 -5.33
N LEU A 54 8.12 1.20 -5.11
CA LEU A 54 8.81 1.73 -3.93
C LEU A 54 8.83 3.26 -3.92
N GLN A 55 8.59 3.83 -2.74
CA GLN A 55 8.59 5.27 -2.49
C GLN A 55 7.53 6.07 -3.26
N GLN A 56 6.58 5.40 -3.91
CA GLN A 56 5.45 6.05 -4.57
C GLN A 56 4.39 6.46 -3.54
N PRO A 57 3.71 7.60 -3.75
CA PRO A 57 2.56 8.01 -2.97
C PRO A 57 1.35 7.11 -3.28
N LEU A 58 0.67 6.69 -2.22
CA LEU A 58 -0.40 5.72 -2.24
C LEU A 58 -1.59 6.20 -1.42
N PHE A 59 -2.79 5.75 -1.78
CA PHE A 59 -3.99 5.88 -0.98
C PHE A 59 -4.64 4.50 -0.77
N LEU A 60 -4.72 4.07 0.49
CA LEU A 60 -5.52 2.92 0.91
C LEU A 60 -6.94 3.41 1.20
N ASN A 61 -7.87 3.11 0.32
CA ASN A 61 -9.27 3.48 0.44
C ASN A 61 -10.03 2.42 1.26
N LEU A 62 -10.70 2.86 2.33
CA LEU A 62 -11.53 2.00 3.18
C LEU A 62 -13.02 2.05 2.81
N GLY A 63 -13.38 2.83 1.79
CA GLY A 63 -14.75 3.16 1.43
C GLY A 63 -15.25 4.41 2.15
N HIS A 64 -16.40 4.92 1.69
CA HIS A 64 -17.11 6.05 2.29
C HIS A 64 -16.27 7.33 2.51
N GLY A 65 -15.27 7.57 1.66
CA GLY A 65 -14.39 8.74 1.75
C GLY A 65 -13.33 8.65 2.87
N GLN A 66 -13.16 7.49 3.49
CA GLN A 66 -12.14 7.24 4.49
C GLN A 66 -10.95 6.48 3.88
N GLY A 67 -9.75 6.76 4.38
CA GLY A 67 -8.55 6.07 3.92
C GLY A 67 -7.27 6.62 4.51
N PHE A 68 -6.16 5.98 4.13
CA PHE A 68 -4.82 6.33 4.57
C PHE A 68 -3.95 6.73 3.39
N HIS A 69 -3.43 7.95 3.42
CA HIS A 69 -2.38 8.40 2.49
C HIS A 69 -1.01 8.07 3.03
N GLY A 70 -0.16 7.46 2.23
CA GLY A 70 1.21 7.13 2.63
C GLY A 70 2.13 6.94 1.44
N VAL A 71 3.31 6.41 1.73
CA VAL A 71 4.31 6.00 0.76
C VAL A 71 4.64 4.54 0.93
N LEU A 72 5.03 3.89 -0.16
CA LEU A 72 5.44 2.50 -0.09
C LEU A 72 6.85 2.36 0.48
N GLN A 73 6.96 1.71 1.64
CA GLN A 73 8.24 1.41 2.25
C GLN A 73 8.89 0.16 1.65
N SER A 74 8.10 -0.89 1.43
CA SER A 74 8.56 -2.16 0.87
C SER A 74 7.48 -2.85 0.05
N ALA A 75 7.91 -3.67 -0.91
CA ALA A 75 7.04 -4.49 -1.74
C ALA A 75 7.68 -5.88 -1.92
N SER A 76 6.91 -6.95 -1.72
CA SER A 76 7.27 -8.31 -2.09
C SER A 76 6.19 -8.91 -2.98
N ARG A 77 6.57 -9.95 -3.74
CA ARG A 77 5.65 -10.73 -4.58
C ARG A 77 5.49 -12.11 -3.94
N GLU A 78 4.28 -12.43 -3.49
CA GLU A 78 4.00 -13.65 -2.72
C GLU A 78 3.49 -14.80 -3.60
N HIS A 79 2.60 -14.51 -4.55
CA HIS A 79 1.96 -15.55 -5.35
C HIS A 79 1.85 -15.15 -6.82
N ARG A 80 2.12 -16.10 -7.72
CA ARG A 80 1.90 -15.95 -9.16
C ARG A 80 0.99 -17.08 -9.65
N GLY A 81 -0.29 -16.78 -9.79
CA GLY A 81 -1.23 -17.65 -10.47
C GLY A 81 -1.25 -17.37 -11.98
N ALA A 82 -1.92 -18.23 -12.75
CA ALA A 82 -2.05 -18.06 -14.20
C ALA A 82 -2.76 -16.75 -14.60
N GLN A 83 -3.63 -16.22 -13.73
CA GLN A 83 -4.48 -15.06 -14.02
C GLN A 83 -4.27 -13.88 -13.06
N ARG A 84 -3.50 -14.05 -11.99
CA ARG A 84 -3.41 -13.08 -10.89
C ARG A 84 -2.01 -13.09 -10.27
N VAL A 85 -1.50 -11.91 -9.92
CA VAL A 85 -0.22 -11.74 -9.22
C VAL A 85 -0.49 -11.09 -7.86
N GLY A 86 -0.11 -11.76 -6.78
CA GLY A 86 -0.25 -11.27 -5.41
C GLY A 86 0.99 -10.52 -4.96
N TYR A 87 0.77 -9.39 -4.27
CA TYR A 87 1.82 -8.57 -3.68
C TYR A 87 1.55 -8.33 -2.21
N LYS A 88 2.61 -8.31 -1.41
CA LYS A 88 2.57 -7.84 -0.03
C LYS A 88 3.32 -6.52 0.06
N LEU A 89 2.62 -5.50 0.53
CA LEU A 89 3.02 -4.11 0.48
C LEU A 89 3.03 -3.52 1.89
N VAL A 90 3.95 -2.59 2.14
CA VAL A 90 4.01 -1.87 3.42
C VAL A 90 3.81 -0.39 3.19
N LEU A 91 2.68 0.12 3.70
CA LEU A 91 2.29 1.52 3.66
C LEU A 91 2.68 2.22 4.97
N VAL A 92 3.36 3.35 4.87
CA VAL A 92 3.78 4.19 6.00
C VAL A 92 3.54 5.67 5.68
N PRO A 93 3.41 6.57 6.67
CA PRO A 93 3.35 8.00 6.39
C PRO A 93 4.68 8.50 5.82
N TYR A 94 4.64 9.58 5.05
CA TYR A 94 5.85 10.24 4.53
C TYR A 94 6.82 10.67 5.66
N LEU A 95 6.28 10.94 6.86
CA LEU A 95 7.07 11.25 8.06
C LEU A 95 8.14 10.20 8.37
N GLN A 96 7.90 8.92 8.03
CA GLN A 96 8.84 7.82 8.23
C GLN A 96 10.19 8.07 7.52
N ALA A 97 10.22 8.89 6.46
CA ALA A 97 11.45 9.26 5.75
C ALA A 97 12.44 10.03 6.63
N LEU A 98 11.97 10.76 7.65
CA LEU A 98 12.85 11.55 8.52
C LEU A 98 13.76 10.68 9.39
N ASP A 99 13.36 9.46 9.73
CA ASP A 99 14.18 8.55 10.54
C ASP A 99 15.42 8.06 9.77
N ARG A 100 15.43 8.18 8.43
CA ARG A 100 16.59 7.82 7.60
C ARG A 100 17.76 8.80 7.73
N SER A 101 17.52 10.04 8.14
CA SER A 101 18.56 11.07 8.21
C SER A 101 18.52 11.85 9.53
N ARG A 102 19.32 11.40 10.50
CA ARG A 102 19.54 12.18 11.72
C ARG A 102 20.60 13.25 11.46
N ARG A 103 20.22 14.52 11.60
CA ARG A 103 21.14 15.66 11.49
C ARG A 103 21.23 16.37 12.83
N ARG A 104 22.45 16.64 13.31
CA ARG A 104 22.68 17.53 14.44
C ARG A 104 22.34 18.96 14.01
N ARG A 105 21.51 19.65 14.79
CA ARG A 105 21.17 21.07 14.61
C ARG A 105 21.43 21.77 15.95
N VAL A 106 21.92 22.99 15.91
CA VAL A 106 22.15 23.88 17.06
C VAL A 106 21.41 25.18 16.79
#